data_AF-A0A259PDQ2-F1
#
_entry.id   AF-A0A259PDQ2-F1
#
_cell.length_a   1.000
_cell.length_b   1.000
_cell.length_c   1.000
_cell.angle_alpha   90.00
_cell.angle_beta   90.00
_cell.angle_gamma   90.00
#
_symmetry.space_group_name_H-M   'P 1'
#
loop_
_entity.id
_entity.type
_entity.pdbx_description
1 polymer ?
#
loop_
_entity_poly.entity_id
_entity_poly.type
_entity_poly.pdbx_seq_one_letter_code
_entity_poly.pdbx_strand_id
1 'polypeptide(L)'
;MIAMPVPSLAPTLRALALALALLPCAPRFAHATPEAWPKPAAAVPQARHSGISVGFSPDGGAERLVLGAIAGARHSIRVAAYGFTASAVAKALIAAHRRGVAVQVLVDWRANFEEDRRYARHAIGALQLAGVAVRAIDAYPIFHDKFMVIDDRTVQTGSYNYTVAAA
;
A
#
# COMPACT_ATOMS: atom_id res chain seq x y z
N MET A 1 52.38 15.35 -61.55
CA MET A 1 51.28 14.90 -62.41
C MET A 1 51.23 13.38 -62.35
N ILE A 2 50.13 12.84 -61.84
CA ILE A 2 49.38 11.64 -62.27
C ILE A 2 48.43 11.36 -61.11
N ALA A 3 47.20 11.85 -61.28
CA ALA A 3 46.07 11.53 -60.44
C ALA A 3 45.62 10.10 -60.79
N MET A 4 45.35 9.29 -59.78
CA MET A 4 44.65 8.01 -59.91
C MET A 4 43.27 8.13 -59.26
N PRO A 5 42.20 7.63 -59.90
CA PRO A 5 40.83 7.76 -59.42
C PRO A 5 40.46 6.60 -58.50
N VAL A 6 39.61 6.85 -57.51
CA VAL A 6 38.91 5.79 -56.76
C VAL A 6 37.43 6.20 -56.65
N PRO A 7 36.47 5.29 -56.92
CA PRO A 7 35.13 5.65 -57.38
C PRO A 7 34.15 5.96 -56.24
N SER A 8 33.17 6.78 -56.63
CA SER A 8 31.91 7.09 -55.96
C SER A 8 31.05 5.84 -55.72
N LEU A 9 30.46 5.74 -54.52
CA LEU A 9 29.20 5.03 -54.25
C LEU A 9 28.56 5.63 -52.97
N ALA A 10 27.46 6.33 -53.15
CA ALA A 10 26.46 6.62 -52.13
C ALA A 10 25.10 6.08 -52.62
N PRO A 11 24.02 6.04 -51.83
CA PRO A 11 23.88 6.03 -50.38
C PRO A 11 23.00 4.85 -49.90
N THR A 12 23.12 4.38 -48.66
CA THR A 12 21.97 3.72 -48.00
C THR A 12 21.86 4.17 -46.57
N LEU A 13 20.77 4.89 -46.28
CA LEU A 13 20.30 5.19 -44.94
C LEU A 13 20.13 3.88 -44.18
N ARG A 14 20.81 3.72 -43.05
CA ARG A 14 20.37 2.80 -42.01
C ARG A 14 19.98 3.60 -40.79
N ALA A 15 18.68 3.51 -40.51
CA ALA A 15 17.96 4.22 -39.49
C ALA A 15 18.56 4.01 -38.09
N LEU A 16 18.52 5.11 -37.36
CA LEU A 16 18.56 5.23 -35.92
C LEU A 16 17.66 4.16 -35.27
N ALA A 17 18.24 3.23 -34.50
CA ALA A 17 17.49 2.42 -33.55
C ALA A 17 18.09 2.66 -32.17
N LEU A 18 17.60 3.71 -31.52
CA LEU A 18 17.75 3.98 -30.10
C LEU A 18 17.11 2.80 -29.36
N ALA A 19 17.91 1.83 -28.92
CA ALA A 19 17.45 0.77 -28.03
C ALA A 19 17.21 1.37 -26.63
N LEU A 20 16.06 2.05 -26.48
CA LEU A 20 15.52 2.42 -25.19
C LEU A 20 15.21 1.10 -24.47
N ALA A 21 16.03 0.75 -23.49
CA ALA A 21 15.82 -0.43 -22.66
C ALA A 21 14.42 -0.35 -22.02
N LEU A 22 13.49 -1.15 -22.54
CA LEU A 22 12.23 -1.47 -21.88
C LEU A 22 12.56 -2.37 -20.69
N LEU A 23 13.11 -1.78 -19.63
CA LEU A 23 13.10 -2.41 -18.32
C LEU A 23 11.64 -2.40 -17.86
N PRO A 24 10.96 -3.56 -17.72
CA PRO A 24 9.67 -3.58 -17.09
C PRO A 24 9.84 -3.06 -15.66
N CYS A 25 9.20 -1.92 -15.38
CA CYS A 25 8.94 -1.45 -14.03
C CYS A 25 7.91 -2.40 -13.40
N ALA A 26 8.32 -3.64 -13.13
CA ALA A 26 7.58 -4.48 -12.22
C ALA A 26 7.73 -3.84 -10.83
N PRO A 27 6.64 -3.58 -10.09
CA PRO A 27 6.78 -3.18 -8.70
C PRO A 27 7.54 -4.29 -8.01
N ARG A 28 8.78 -4.01 -7.60
CA ARG A 28 9.53 -4.91 -6.72
C ARG A 28 8.77 -4.90 -5.40
N PHE A 29 7.97 -5.95 -5.20
CA PHE A 29 7.63 -6.38 -3.87
C PHE A 29 8.96 -6.75 -3.22
N ALA A 30 9.48 -5.83 -2.39
CA ALA A 30 10.54 -6.21 -1.50
C ALA A 30 9.95 -7.31 -0.62
N HIS A 31 10.40 -8.56 -0.84
CA HIS A 31 10.39 -9.54 0.24
C HIS A 31 11.03 -8.83 1.42
N ALA A 32 10.29 -8.73 2.52
CA ALA A 32 10.73 -8.00 3.69
C ALA A 32 12.15 -8.46 4.05
N THR A 33 13.14 -7.59 3.85
CA THR A 33 14.36 -7.70 4.65
C THR A 33 13.92 -7.50 6.10
N PRO A 34 14.54 -8.19 7.08
CA PRO A 34 14.13 -8.13 8.48
C PRO A 34 14.41 -6.76 9.12
N GLU A 35 14.54 -5.68 8.35
CA GLU A 35 14.62 -4.34 8.91
C GLU A 35 13.35 -4.12 9.72
N ALA A 36 13.54 -4.29 11.02
CA ALA A 36 12.49 -4.39 11.99
C ALA A 36 11.76 -3.06 11.93
N TRP A 37 10.43 -3.11 11.93
CA TRP A 37 9.67 -1.91 12.18
C TRP A 37 10.25 -1.22 13.43
N PRO A 38 10.54 0.10 13.42
CA PRO A 38 11.05 0.79 14.59
C PRO A 38 10.13 0.48 15.76
N LYS A 39 10.66 -0.28 16.72
CA LYS A 39 9.90 -0.82 17.84
C LYS A 39 9.26 0.38 18.57
N PRO A 40 7.93 0.38 18.81
CA PRO A 40 7.31 1.45 19.58
C PRO A 40 8.06 1.62 20.91
N ALA A 41 8.32 2.86 21.30
CA ALA A 41 8.95 3.14 22.58
C ALA A 41 8.13 2.54 23.73
N ALA A 42 8.83 2.04 24.76
CA ALA A 42 8.24 1.29 25.86
C ALA A 42 7.20 2.10 26.68
N ALA A 43 6.29 1.34 27.30
CA ALA A 43 5.15 1.71 28.15
C ALA A 43 3.98 2.40 27.43
N VAL A 44 2.97 1.60 27.07
CA VAL A 44 1.63 2.08 26.70
C VAL A 44 0.97 2.63 27.97
N PRO A 45 0.66 3.94 28.07
CA PRO A 45 -0.13 4.45 29.18
C PRO A 45 -1.47 3.74 29.22
N GLN A 46 -1.85 3.15 30.35
CA GLN A 46 -3.16 2.51 30.48
C GLN A 46 -4.25 3.53 30.16
N ALA A 47 -4.96 3.31 29.04
CA ALA A 47 -6.02 4.18 28.60
C ALA A 47 -7.14 4.15 29.63
N ARG A 48 -7.40 5.31 30.26
CA ARG A 48 -8.56 5.51 31.12
C ARG A 48 -9.80 5.42 30.22
N HIS A 49 -10.61 4.39 30.45
CA HIS A 49 -11.86 4.02 29.75
C HIS A 49 -12.21 4.87 28.52
N SER A 50 -11.79 4.41 27.34
CA SER A 50 -12.34 4.87 26.07
C SER A 50 -13.62 4.08 25.77
N GLY A 51 -14.74 4.77 25.51
CA GLY A 51 -16.01 4.13 25.17
C GLY A 51 -15.92 3.22 23.94
N ILE A 52 -16.85 2.27 23.84
CA ILE A 52 -16.98 1.38 22.69
C ILE A 52 -17.93 2.01 21.69
N SER A 53 -17.50 2.13 20.44
CA SER A 53 -18.35 2.52 19.30
C SER A 53 -18.55 1.30 18.41
N VAL A 54 -19.79 1.08 17.98
CA VAL A 54 -20.17 -0.05 17.11
C VAL A 54 -20.86 0.49 15.87
N GLY A 55 -20.51 -0.08 14.71
CA GLY A 55 -21.05 0.30 13.41
C GLY A 55 -21.22 -0.94 12.56
N PHE A 56 -22.27 -0.94 11.75
CA PHE A 56 -22.66 -2.07 10.91
C PHE A 56 -22.64 -1.66 9.44
N SER A 57 -22.47 -2.66 8.58
CA SER A 57 -22.65 -2.60 7.13
C SER A 57 -23.97 -3.31 6.78
N PRO A 58 -24.61 -2.99 5.64
CA PRO A 58 -24.12 -2.12 4.54
C PRO A 58 -24.53 -0.64 4.67
N ASP A 59 -25.06 -0.20 5.82
CA ASP A 59 -25.55 1.20 5.98
C ASP A 59 -24.41 2.24 6.17
N GLY A 60 -23.16 1.87 5.84
CA GLY A 60 -21.97 2.69 5.98
C GLY A 60 -21.52 2.97 7.43
N GLY A 61 -22.18 2.39 8.43
CA GLY A 61 -21.85 2.60 9.84
C GLY A 61 -20.45 2.12 10.18
N ALA A 62 -20.09 0.93 9.71
CA ALA A 62 -18.74 0.38 9.89
C ALA A 62 -17.68 1.23 9.16
N GLU A 63 -17.93 1.63 7.91
CA GLU A 63 -17.00 2.47 7.14
C GLU A 63 -16.76 3.81 7.85
N ARG A 64 -17.82 4.49 8.33
CA ARG A 64 -17.69 5.76 9.06
C ARG A 64 -16.82 5.63 10.30
N LEU A 65 -16.95 4.53 11.06
CA LEU A 65 -16.10 4.30 12.23
C LEU A 65 -14.64 4.06 11.84
N VAL A 66 -14.37 3.27 10.80
CA VAL A 66 -13.02 3.06 10.29
C VAL A 66 -12.37 4.38 9.87
N LEU A 67 -13.07 5.18 9.05
CA LEU A 67 -12.57 6.47 8.59
C LEU A 67 -12.38 7.47 9.74
N GLY A 68 -13.31 7.50 10.69
CA GLY A 68 -13.20 8.32 11.90
C GLY A 68 -12.01 7.96 12.76
N ALA A 69 -11.73 6.66 12.94
CA ALA A 69 -10.59 6.18 13.69
C ALA A 69 -9.26 6.61 13.03
N ILE A 70 -9.13 6.49 11.71
CA ILE A 70 -7.95 6.94 10.95
C ILE A 70 -7.78 8.47 11.02
N ALA A 71 -8.89 9.21 10.93
CA ALA A 71 -8.87 10.66 11.04
C ALA A 71 -8.44 11.13 12.45
N GLY A 72 -8.81 10.38 13.48
CA GLY A 72 -8.47 10.65 14.87
C GLY A 72 -7.00 10.41 15.24
N ALA A 73 -6.28 9.56 14.51
CA ALA A 73 -4.90 9.20 14.81
C ALA A 73 -3.94 10.41 14.85
N ARG A 74 -3.03 10.41 15.84
CA ARG A 74 -2.07 11.49 16.11
C ARG A 74 -0.60 11.08 15.95
N HIS A 75 -0.27 9.83 16.21
CA HIS A 75 1.10 9.33 16.32
C HIS A 75 1.36 8.11 15.45
N SER A 76 0.50 7.09 15.50
CA SER A 76 0.72 5.84 14.77
C SER A 76 -0.56 5.15 14.32
N ILE A 77 -0.49 4.46 13.17
CA ILE A 77 -1.52 3.52 12.71
C ILE A 77 -0.81 2.26 12.21
N ARG A 78 -1.15 1.11 12.78
CA ARG A 78 -0.72 -0.22 12.34
C ARG A 78 -1.91 -0.98 11.81
N VAL A 79 -1.93 -1.29 10.52
CA VAL A 79 -3.06 -1.94 9.85
C VAL A 79 -2.73 -3.39 9.53
N ALA A 80 -3.63 -4.29 9.88
CA ALA A 80 -3.69 -5.67 9.42
C ALA A 80 -4.94 -5.84 8.56
N ALA A 81 -4.75 -6.19 7.28
CA ALA A 81 -5.82 -6.21 6.29
C ALA A 81 -5.81 -7.48 5.44
N TYR A 82 -6.87 -8.28 5.55
CA TYR A 82 -7.12 -9.38 4.61
C TYR A 82 -7.39 -8.86 3.20
N GLY A 83 -8.56 -8.25 2.96
CA GLY A 83 -8.88 -7.61 1.68
C GLY A 83 -8.69 -6.10 1.75
N PHE A 84 -8.03 -5.51 0.75
CA PHE A 84 -7.77 -4.07 0.70
C PHE A 84 -8.08 -3.49 -0.68
N THR A 85 -9.32 -3.03 -0.91
CA THR A 85 -9.74 -2.38 -2.17
C THR A 85 -10.42 -1.02 -1.96
N ALA A 86 -10.72 -0.63 -0.71
CA ALA A 86 -11.44 0.60 -0.41
C ALA A 86 -10.53 1.83 -0.61
N SER A 87 -10.78 2.58 -1.69
CA SER A 87 -10.04 3.81 -1.98
C SER A 87 -10.22 4.88 -0.90
N ALA A 88 -11.36 4.91 -0.21
CA ALA A 88 -11.61 5.82 0.91
C ALA A 88 -10.65 5.56 2.07
N VAL A 89 -10.46 4.28 2.44
CA VAL A 89 -9.51 3.88 3.50
C VAL A 89 -8.08 4.20 3.07
N ALA A 90 -7.70 3.89 1.83
CA ALA A 90 -6.37 4.23 1.30
C ALA A 90 -6.09 5.75 1.37
N LYS A 91 -7.04 6.58 0.91
CA LYS A 91 -6.93 8.05 0.98
C LYS A 91 -6.80 8.55 2.42
N ALA A 92 -7.57 7.99 3.35
CA ALA A 92 -7.52 8.37 4.75
C ALA A 92 -6.16 8.03 5.38
N LEU A 93 -5.60 6.86 5.09
CA LEU A 93 -4.27 6.45 5.56
C LEU A 93 -3.15 7.33 4.97
N ILE A 94 -3.22 7.65 3.67
CA ILE A 94 -2.29 8.60 3.03
C ILE A 94 -2.39 9.98 3.68
N ALA A 95 -3.60 10.46 3.94
CA ALA A 95 -3.81 11.72 4.63
C ALA A 95 -3.21 11.71 6.04
N ALA A 96 -3.39 10.62 6.80
CA ALA A 96 -2.75 10.46 8.11
C ALA A 96 -1.23 10.48 8.01
N HIS A 97 -0.66 9.73 7.07
CA HIS A 97 0.78 9.71 6.82
C HIS A 97 1.34 11.11 6.51
N ARG A 98 0.66 11.87 5.65
CA ARG A 98 1.03 13.25 5.31
C ARG A 98 0.92 14.23 6.49
N ARG A 99 0.11 13.93 7.52
CA ARG A 99 0.09 14.68 8.78
C ARG A 99 1.27 14.38 9.70
N GLY A 100 2.14 13.43 9.33
CA GLY A 100 3.26 12.97 10.15
C GLY A 100 2.95 11.76 11.04
N VAL A 101 1.77 11.14 10.87
CA VAL A 101 1.43 9.89 11.58
C VAL A 101 2.26 8.74 10.99
N ALA A 102 2.86 7.92 11.84
CA ALA A 102 3.58 6.72 11.40
C ALA A 102 2.56 5.66 10.95
N VAL A 103 2.43 5.44 9.64
CA VAL A 103 1.46 4.48 9.06
C VAL A 103 2.19 3.26 8.48
N GLN A 104 1.70 2.09 8.84
CA GLN A 104 2.19 0.79 8.35
C GLN A 104 1.02 -0.09 8.01
N VAL A 105 1.14 -0.81 6.90
CA VAL A 105 0.07 -1.66 6.40
C VAL A 105 0.63 -3.03 6.08
N LEU A 106 0.04 -4.06 6.70
CA LEU A 106 0.28 -5.46 6.38
C LEU A 106 -0.95 -6.03 5.69
N VAL A 107 -0.76 -6.58 4.50
CA VAL A 107 -1.83 -7.18 3.70
C VAL A 107 -1.60 -8.67 3.44
N ASP A 108 -2.68 -9.44 3.31
CA ASP A 108 -2.60 -10.80 2.79
C ASP A 108 -2.18 -10.78 1.31
N TRP A 109 -1.17 -11.58 0.93
CA TRP A 109 -0.68 -11.59 -0.45
C TRP A 109 -1.74 -12.10 -1.43
N ARG A 110 -2.34 -13.26 -1.15
CA ARG A 110 -3.25 -13.94 -2.06
C ARG A 110 -4.51 -13.11 -2.32
N ALA A 111 -5.10 -12.52 -1.28
CA ALA A 111 -6.30 -11.71 -1.39
C ALA A 111 -6.11 -10.42 -2.19
N ASN A 112 -4.88 -9.93 -2.35
CA ASN A 112 -4.61 -8.60 -2.93
C ASN A 112 -3.74 -8.61 -4.20
N PHE A 113 -2.98 -9.68 -4.46
CA PHE A 113 -1.99 -9.70 -5.54
C PHE A 113 -2.12 -10.83 -6.55
N GLU A 114 -2.91 -11.87 -6.27
CA GLU A 114 -3.26 -12.90 -7.28
C GLU A 114 -3.98 -12.30 -8.50
N GLU A 115 -4.26 -13.16 -9.48
CA GLU A 115 -4.94 -12.76 -10.72
C GLU A 115 -6.25 -12.01 -10.43
N ASP A 116 -6.59 -11.05 -11.31
CA ASP A 116 -7.78 -10.19 -11.21
C ASP A 116 -7.92 -9.23 -10.02
N ARG A 117 -6.91 -9.08 -9.16
CA ARG A 117 -6.92 -8.13 -8.03
C ARG A 117 -6.54 -6.68 -8.37
N ARG A 118 -6.98 -6.15 -9.52
CA ARG A 118 -6.58 -4.80 -10.01
C ARG A 118 -6.90 -3.66 -9.04
N TYR A 119 -8.06 -3.71 -8.38
CA TYR A 119 -8.47 -2.66 -7.44
C TYR A 119 -7.61 -2.66 -6.17
N ALA A 120 -7.23 -3.84 -5.69
CA ALA A 120 -6.35 -3.97 -4.55
C ALA A 120 -4.95 -3.45 -4.87
N ARG A 121 -4.39 -3.87 -6.01
CA ARG A 121 -3.12 -3.36 -6.51
C ARG A 121 -3.11 -1.84 -6.68
N HIS A 122 -4.20 -1.25 -7.15
CA HIS A 122 -4.31 0.20 -7.27
C HIS A 122 -4.34 0.90 -5.90
N ALA A 123 -5.16 0.43 -4.96
CA ALA A 123 -5.27 1.01 -3.62
C ALA A 123 -3.96 0.87 -2.82
N ILE A 124 -3.32 -0.30 -2.88
CA ILE A 124 -2.03 -0.55 -2.23
C ILE A 124 -0.89 0.22 -2.92
N GLY A 125 -0.87 0.25 -4.25
CA GLY A 125 0.10 1.03 -5.01
C GLY A 125 0.04 2.52 -4.67
N ALA A 126 -1.17 3.08 -4.46
CA ALA A 126 -1.32 4.47 -4.02
C ALA A 126 -0.70 4.73 -2.63
N LEU A 127 -0.79 3.78 -1.70
CA LEU A 127 -0.12 3.87 -0.40
C LEU A 127 1.41 3.87 -0.56
N GLN A 128 1.94 2.94 -1.35
CA GLN A 128 3.38 2.83 -1.61
C GLN A 128 3.94 4.10 -2.28
N LEU A 129 3.25 4.62 -3.30
CA LEU A 129 3.62 5.87 -3.98
C LEU A 129 3.59 7.08 -3.04
N ALA A 130 2.76 7.06 -2.00
CA ALA A 130 2.69 8.10 -0.99
C ALA A 130 3.76 7.97 0.11
N GLY A 131 4.64 6.96 0.06
CA GLY A 131 5.67 6.71 1.07
C GLY A 131 5.19 5.92 2.30
N VAL A 132 3.96 5.41 2.28
CA VAL A 132 3.47 4.53 3.36
C VAL A 132 4.19 3.19 3.29
N ALA A 133 4.67 2.73 4.43
CA ALA A 133 5.32 1.43 4.52
C ALA A 133 4.27 0.31 4.42
N VAL A 134 4.28 -0.40 3.29
CA VAL A 134 3.38 -1.53 3.03
C VAL A 134 4.16 -2.82 2.90
N ARG A 135 3.70 -3.88 3.56
CA ARG A 135 4.21 -5.25 3.42
C ARG A 135 3.07 -6.19 3.08
N ALA A 136 3.39 -7.26 2.37
CA ALA A 136 2.48 -8.36 2.12
C ALA A 136 2.99 -9.63 2.80
N ILE A 137 2.08 -10.42 3.38
CA ILE A 137 2.39 -11.71 4.00
C ILE A 137 1.85 -12.85 3.13
N ASP A 138 2.72 -13.83 2.89
CA ASP A 138 2.39 -15.08 2.18
C ASP A 138 2.91 -16.33 2.92
N ALA A 139 3.31 -16.17 4.18
CA ALA A 139 3.85 -17.26 4.99
C ALA A 139 2.77 -18.28 5.42
N TYR A 140 1.49 -17.92 5.29
CA TYR A 140 0.34 -18.73 5.67
C TYR A 140 -0.62 -18.87 4.50
N PRO A 141 -1.46 -19.93 4.45
CA PRO A 141 -2.50 -20.07 3.44
C PRO A 141 -3.43 -18.85 3.38
N ILE A 142 -3.77 -18.30 4.55
CA ILE A 142 -4.61 -17.11 4.69
C ILE A 142 -4.19 -16.27 5.92
N PHE A 143 -4.06 -14.95 5.73
CA PHE A 143 -3.97 -13.95 6.79
C PHE A 143 -5.30 -13.19 6.88
N HIS A 144 -6.25 -13.72 7.66
CA HIS A 144 -7.64 -13.26 7.66
C HIS A 144 -7.95 -12.17 8.71
N ASP A 145 -7.00 -11.30 9.01
CA ASP A 145 -7.18 -10.23 10.02
C ASP A 145 -7.75 -8.94 9.44
N LYS A 146 -8.51 -8.20 10.24
CA LYS A 146 -9.07 -6.87 9.93
C LYS A 146 -9.03 -6.01 11.18
N PHE A 147 -7.90 -5.40 11.44
CA PHE A 147 -7.79 -4.49 12.58
C PHE A 147 -6.78 -3.38 12.34
N MET A 148 -6.95 -2.31 13.12
CA MET A 148 -5.96 -1.25 13.27
C MET A 148 -5.64 -1.04 14.73
N VAL A 149 -4.35 -0.92 15.04
CA VAL A 149 -3.88 -0.36 16.32
C VAL A 149 -3.50 1.09 16.09
N ILE A 150 -4.15 2.00 16.81
CA ILE A 150 -4.05 3.45 16.62
C ILE A 150 -3.48 4.08 17.89
N ASP A 151 -2.41 4.86 17.73
CA ASP A 151 -1.70 5.60 18.78
C ASP A 151 -1.34 4.73 20.01
N ASP A 152 -1.17 3.42 19.78
CA ASP A 152 -0.95 2.39 20.80
C ASP A 152 -2.02 2.34 21.91
N ARG A 153 -3.19 2.94 21.68
CA ARG A 153 -4.25 3.12 22.69
C ARG A 153 -5.63 2.66 22.26
N THR A 154 -5.91 2.65 20.97
CA THR A 154 -7.21 2.29 20.41
C THR A 154 -7.06 1.15 19.44
N VAL A 155 -7.97 0.16 19.51
CA VAL A 155 -8.08 -0.89 18.51
C VAL A 155 -9.39 -0.72 17.76
N GLN A 156 -9.32 -0.58 16.44
CA GLN A 156 -10.45 -0.80 15.54
C GLN A 156 -10.39 -2.26 15.10
N THR A 157 -11.47 -3.02 15.28
CA THR A 157 -11.55 -4.43 14.86
C THR A 157 -12.98 -4.79 14.46
N GLY A 158 -13.16 -5.95 13.83
CA GLY A 158 -14.45 -6.50 13.42
C GLY A 158 -14.36 -7.37 12.17
N SER A 159 -15.50 -7.68 11.58
CA SER A 159 -15.61 -8.45 10.32
C SER A 159 -15.42 -7.60 9.05
N TYR A 160 -15.34 -6.27 9.20
CA TYR A 160 -15.25 -5.33 8.08
C TYR A 160 -13.91 -5.46 7.34
N ASN A 161 -13.95 -5.96 6.11
CA ASN A 161 -12.82 -5.88 5.19
C ASN A 161 -12.65 -4.44 4.70
N TYR A 162 -11.41 -3.97 4.50
CA TYR A 162 -11.16 -2.65 3.92
C TYR A 162 -11.37 -2.67 2.40
N THR A 163 -12.57 -3.04 1.97
CA THR A 163 -12.97 -3.26 0.59
C THR A 163 -14.23 -2.49 0.25
N VAL A 164 -14.37 -2.08 -1.01
CA VAL A 164 -15.58 -1.36 -1.48
C VAL A 164 -16.86 -2.16 -1.20
N ALA A 165 -16.82 -3.48 -1.33
CA ALA A 165 -17.98 -4.36 -1.11
C ALA A 165 -18.41 -4.50 0.37
N ALA A 166 -17.58 -4.03 1.31
CA ALA A 166 -17.89 -4.10 2.74
C ALA A 166 -18.52 -2.82 3.28
N ALA A 167 -18.44 -1.71 2.54
CA ALA A 167 -19.02 -0.42 2.93
C ALA A 167 -20.54 -0.51 3.12
#